data_AF-E7GF21-F1
#
_entry.id   AF-E7GF21-F1
#
_cell.length_a   1.000
_cell.length_b   1.000
_cell.length_c   1.000
_cell.angle_alpha   90.00
_cell.angle_beta   90.00
_cell.angle_gamma   90.00
#
_symmetry.space_group_name_H-M   'P 1'
#
loop_
_entity.id
_entity.type
_entity.pdbx_description
1 polymer ?
#
loop_
_entity_poly.entity_id
_entity_poly.type
_entity_poly.pdbx_seq_one_letter_code
_entity_poly.pdbx_strand_id
1 'polypeptide(L)'
;MNCNKCGKELEEKTAFCPYCGAPLNEKEQVGDGEQVESKNIEVKEDVTNQSSKVKKQMNKNKLIIIGFIALLAIAGIGFGMKTYLDNKAREEYVMNYNQYVDDIGVLKIKMLGGAANAEKVCNLTLKVWSNAIWETSDTKTDKYVKPNGKFVSDFNEALTNMTKDQTVMNDRVALSLHIDETQEIMDKMKNPPEGLEDKYETLKEMFDMYEEFLEAAVTPSGSYKSYNENVNDLDSDFMKLYNKVDKFDLNHISK
;
A
#
# COMPACT_ATOMS: atom_id res chain seq x y z
N MET A 1 -15.71 10.23 23.13
CA MET A 1 -16.81 9.29 22.79
C MET A 1 -16.22 8.06 22.11
N ASN A 2 -16.76 6.86 22.27
CA ASN A 2 -16.15 5.67 21.67
C ASN A 2 -16.94 5.24 20.43
N CYS A 3 -16.25 4.80 19.39
CA CYS A 3 -16.90 4.29 18.19
C CYS A 3 -17.66 3.00 18.52
N ASN A 4 -18.96 2.93 18.21
CA ASN A 4 -19.81 1.76 18.41
C ASN A 4 -19.36 0.51 17.62
N LYS A 5 -18.54 0.69 16.58
CA LYS A 5 -18.07 -0.40 15.72
C LYS A 5 -16.68 -0.91 16.10
N CYS A 6 -15.74 -0.04 16.44
CA CYS A 6 -14.35 -0.44 16.72
C CYS A 6 -13.89 -0.17 18.16
N GLY A 7 -14.72 0.45 18.99
CA GLY A 7 -14.46 0.67 20.42
C GLY A 7 -13.41 1.73 20.76
N LYS A 8 -12.70 2.28 19.77
CA LYS A 8 -11.67 3.31 19.98
C LYS A 8 -12.28 4.62 20.45
N GLU A 9 -11.58 5.27 21.37
CA GLU A 9 -11.92 6.58 21.91
C GLU A 9 -11.66 7.68 20.88
N LEU A 10 -12.58 8.63 20.80
CA LEU A 10 -12.60 9.72 19.83
C LEU A 10 -12.66 11.06 20.57
N GLU A 11 -11.76 11.93 20.14
CA GLU A 11 -11.77 13.36 20.41
C GLU A 11 -12.73 14.05 19.40
N GLU A 12 -13.46 15.06 19.84
CA GLU A 12 -14.83 15.40 19.40
C GLU A 12 -15.14 15.69 17.90
N LYS A 13 -16.45 15.52 17.58
CA LYS A 13 -17.23 15.96 16.39
C LYS A 13 -16.63 15.67 15.00
N THR A 14 -16.41 14.40 14.72
CA THR A 14 -16.22 13.89 13.36
C THR A 14 -17.51 13.21 12.88
N ALA A 15 -17.88 13.40 11.61
CA ALA A 15 -19.04 12.73 11.01
C ALA A 15 -18.81 11.22 10.81
N PHE A 16 -17.54 10.80 10.80
CA PHE A 16 -17.10 9.43 10.60
C PHE A 16 -15.90 9.13 11.49
N CYS A 17 -15.81 7.90 12.00
CA CYS A 17 -14.70 7.43 12.82
C CYS A 17 -13.41 7.38 11.97
N PRO A 18 -12.36 8.12 12.32
CA PRO A 18 -11.11 8.15 11.55
C PRO A 18 -10.37 6.81 11.55
N TYR A 19 -10.66 5.93 12.51
CA TYR A 19 -9.98 4.64 12.65
C TYR A 19 -10.65 3.48 11.90
N CYS A 20 -11.94 3.58 11.58
CA CYS A 20 -12.67 2.47 10.94
C CYS A 20 -13.71 2.90 9.89
N GLY A 21 -13.91 4.21 9.69
CA GLY A 21 -14.82 4.77 8.68
C GLY A 21 -16.31 4.71 9.04
N ALA A 22 -16.69 4.25 10.23
CA ALA A 22 -18.11 4.18 10.63
C ALA A 22 -18.71 5.59 10.87
N PRO A 23 -19.92 5.91 10.37
CA PRO A 23 -20.58 7.19 10.63
C PRO A 23 -20.91 7.40 12.12
N LEU A 24 -20.81 8.64 12.60
CA LEU A 24 -20.85 9.00 14.04
C LEU A 24 -21.95 10.01 14.42
N ASN A 25 -22.83 10.39 13.50
CA ASN A 25 -23.97 11.27 13.79
C ASN A 25 -25.30 10.56 13.56
N GLU A 26 -25.97 10.21 14.65
CA GLU A 26 -27.42 10.25 14.77
C GLU A 26 -27.75 11.25 15.88
N LYS A 27 -28.44 12.33 15.53
CA LYS A 27 -29.19 13.13 16.51
C LYS A 27 -30.57 13.39 15.96
N GLU A 28 -31.50 12.55 16.40
CA GLU A 28 -32.88 12.98 16.65
C GLU A 28 -32.86 14.25 17.51
N GLN A 29 -33.74 15.19 17.19
CA GLN A 29 -34.10 16.29 18.07
C GLN A 29 -35.54 16.09 18.55
N VAL A 30 -35.63 15.94 19.88
CA VAL A 30 -36.53 16.66 20.81
C VAL A 30 -38.03 16.37 20.64
N GLY A 31 -38.79 15.96 21.65
CA GLY A 31 -38.68 16.13 23.10
C GLY A 31 -40.10 16.38 23.63
N ASP A 32 -40.35 15.88 24.83
CA ASP A 32 -41.65 15.68 25.48
C ASP A 32 -42.58 16.91 25.62
N GLY A 33 -43.88 16.64 25.70
CA GLY A 33 -44.92 17.59 26.10
C GLY A 33 -46.28 16.91 26.27
N GLU A 34 -46.74 16.85 27.52
CA GLU A 34 -47.76 15.96 28.09
C GLU A 34 -49.21 16.51 28.04
N GLN A 35 -50.17 15.59 27.83
CA GLN A 35 -51.60 15.48 28.25
C GLN A 35 -52.64 16.62 28.10
N VAL A 36 -53.87 16.20 27.73
CA VAL A 36 -55.23 16.46 28.31
C VAL A 36 -56.26 16.17 27.19
N GLU A 37 -57.39 15.48 27.32
CA GLU A 37 -58.03 14.58 28.29
C GLU A 37 -59.32 14.08 27.60
N SER A 38 -59.89 13.01 28.14
CA SER A 38 -61.31 12.61 28.12
C SER A 38 -61.76 11.66 27.00
N LYS A 39 -61.85 10.35 27.32
CA LYS A 39 -63.00 9.62 27.94
C LYS A 39 -64.00 9.19 26.84
N ASN A 40 -64.55 7.98 26.75
CA ASN A 40 -64.71 6.83 27.65
C ASN A 40 -65.32 5.67 26.79
N ILE A 41 -64.92 4.39 26.95
CA ILE A 41 -65.66 3.30 27.68
C ILE A 41 -66.93 2.81 26.92
N GLU A 42 -67.35 1.54 26.75
CA GLU A 42 -67.02 0.19 27.22
C GLU A 42 -67.68 -0.85 26.26
N VAL A 43 -67.00 -1.99 26.06
CA VAL A 43 -67.45 -3.40 26.23
C VAL A 43 -68.89 -3.81 25.83
N LYS A 44 -69.01 -4.82 24.94
CA LYS A 44 -69.49 -6.19 25.25
C LYS A 44 -69.50 -7.08 24.00
N GLU A 45 -68.95 -8.28 24.16
CA GLU A 45 -69.27 -9.47 23.37
C GLU A 45 -70.78 -9.75 23.47
N ASP A 46 -71.45 -10.20 22.40
CA ASP A 46 -71.78 -11.62 22.23
C ASP A 46 -72.68 -11.89 20.99
N VAL A 47 -72.50 -13.10 20.46
CA VAL A 47 -73.33 -13.96 19.59
C VAL A 47 -74.03 -13.46 18.29
N THR A 48 -73.74 -14.27 17.26
CA THR A 48 -74.64 -14.90 16.27
C THR A 48 -74.94 -14.22 14.92
N ASN A 49 -74.41 -14.91 13.91
CA ASN A 49 -75.11 -15.48 12.76
C ASN A 49 -75.50 -14.61 11.55
N GLN A 50 -74.88 -15.06 10.46
CA GLN A 50 -75.44 -15.33 9.13
C GLN A 50 -75.34 -14.26 8.05
N SER A 51 -74.45 -14.60 7.11
CA SER A 51 -74.68 -14.54 5.66
C SER A 51 -74.87 -13.14 5.08
N SER A 52 -73.92 -12.65 4.29
CA SER A 52 -73.91 -13.07 2.88
C SER A 52 -72.57 -12.77 2.19
N LYS A 53 -72.09 -13.77 1.45
CA LYS A 53 -70.91 -13.71 0.60
C LYS A 53 -71.15 -12.77 -0.58
N VAL A 54 -70.25 -11.82 -0.81
CA VAL A 54 -69.92 -11.36 -2.16
C VAL A 54 -68.44 -11.64 -2.41
N LYS A 55 -68.14 -12.83 -2.94
CA LYS A 55 -66.84 -13.11 -3.53
C LYS A 55 -66.74 -12.34 -4.84
N LYS A 56 -65.92 -11.30 -4.90
CA LYS A 56 -65.55 -10.66 -6.16
C LYS A 56 -64.66 -11.64 -6.95
N GLN A 57 -65.28 -12.36 -7.88
CA GLN A 57 -64.60 -13.33 -8.75
C GLN A 57 -63.70 -12.55 -9.71
N MET A 58 -62.37 -12.64 -9.52
CA MET A 58 -61.39 -12.09 -10.46
C MET A 58 -61.16 -13.07 -11.60
N ASN A 59 -61.31 -12.60 -12.85
CA ASN A 59 -61.15 -13.40 -14.06
C ASN A 59 -59.72 -13.96 -14.19
N LYS A 60 -59.61 -15.27 -14.47
CA LYS A 60 -58.34 -16.02 -14.57
C LYS A 60 -57.31 -15.40 -15.53
N ASN A 61 -57.75 -14.63 -16.54
CA ASN A 61 -56.86 -13.95 -17.49
C ASN A 61 -56.11 -12.74 -16.88
N LYS A 62 -56.64 -12.07 -15.85
CA LYS A 62 -55.92 -10.98 -15.15
C LYS A 62 -54.83 -11.50 -14.20
N LEU A 63 -55.00 -12.70 -13.65
CA LEU A 63 -53.99 -13.38 -12.82
C LEU A 63 -52.77 -13.83 -13.63
N ILE A 64 -52.97 -14.28 -14.87
CA ILE A 64 -51.88 -14.67 -15.79
C ILE A 64 -51.02 -13.44 -16.16
N ILE A 65 -51.64 -12.30 -16.44
CA ILE A 65 -50.94 -11.06 -16.80
C ILE A 65 -50.13 -10.52 -15.61
N ILE A 66 -50.69 -10.51 -14.40
CA ILE A 66 -49.98 -10.06 -13.19
C ILE A 66 -48.80 -10.99 -12.87
N GLY A 67 -48.98 -12.31 -13.02
CA GLY A 67 -47.90 -13.30 -12.84
C GLY A 67 -46.76 -13.10 -13.82
N PHE A 68 -47.05 -12.80 -15.10
CA PHE A 68 -46.04 -12.53 -16.12
C PHE A 68 -45.25 -11.24 -15.84
N ILE A 69 -45.93 -10.16 -15.40
CA ILE A 69 -45.28 -8.89 -15.05
C ILE A 69 -44.37 -9.07 -13.82
N ALA A 70 -44.82 -9.81 -12.81
CA ALA A 70 -44.01 -10.11 -11.63
C ALA A 70 -42.77 -10.96 -11.99
N LEU A 71 -42.90 -11.92 -12.90
CA LEU A 71 -41.78 -12.76 -13.36
C LEU A 71 -40.72 -11.95 -14.13
N LEU A 72 -41.15 -11.03 -15.01
CA LEU A 72 -40.25 -10.15 -15.74
C LEU A 72 -39.52 -9.16 -14.83
N ALA A 73 -40.19 -8.66 -13.78
CA ALA A 73 -39.56 -7.80 -12.78
C ALA A 73 -38.47 -8.55 -11.99
N ILE A 74 -38.72 -9.79 -11.57
CA ILE A 74 -37.73 -10.61 -10.84
C ILE A 74 -36.55 -10.97 -11.75
N ALA A 75 -36.80 -11.30 -13.02
CA ALA A 75 -35.74 -11.56 -14.00
C ALA A 75 -34.89 -10.31 -14.27
N GLY A 76 -35.52 -9.13 -14.37
CA GLY A 76 -34.85 -7.84 -14.54
C GLY A 76 -33.98 -7.45 -13.33
N ILE A 77 -34.45 -7.72 -12.10
CA ILE A 77 -33.68 -7.51 -10.87
C ILE A 77 -32.49 -8.47 -10.81
N GLY A 78 -32.68 -9.76 -11.14
CA GLY A 78 -31.60 -10.75 -11.15
C GLY A 78 -30.52 -10.46 -12.20
N PHE A 79 -30.92 -10.09 -13.42
CA PHE A 79 -30.00 -9.69 -14.49
C PHE A 79 -29.32 -8.35 -14.17
N GLY A 80 -30.05 -7.38 -13.62
CA GLY A 80 -29.51 -6.10 -13.15
C GLY A 80 -28.52 -6.26 -12.01
N MET A 81 -28.79 -7.16 -11.06
CA MET A 81 -27.88 -7.45 -9.95
C MET A 81 -26.63 -8.20 -10.43
N LYS A 82 -26.76 -9.16 -11.35
CA LYS A 82 -25.61 -9.85 -11.97
C LYS A 82 -24.74 -8.86 -12.76
N THR A 83 -25.34 -8.06 -13.64
CA THR A 83 -24.60 -7.04 -14.43
C THR A 83 -24.00 -5.95 -13.54
N TYR A 84 -24.65 -5.56 -12.44
CA TYR A 84 -24.09 -4.65 -11.44
C TYR A 84 -22.90 -5.25 -10.70
N LEU A 85 -23.00 -6.51 -10.25
CA LEU A 85 -21.91 -7.23 -9.58
C LEU A 85 -20.73 -7.44 -10.53
N ASP A 86 -21.00 -7.85 -11.78
CA ASP A 86 -19.99 -8.02 -12.84
C ASP A 86 -19.31 -6.69 -13.17
N ASN A 87 -20.09 -5.60 -13.26
CA ASN A 87 -19.54 -4.26 -13.46
C ASN A 87 -18.68 -3.87 -12.25
N LYS A 88 -19.19 -3.93 -11.02
CA LYS A 88 -18.43 -3.59 -9.81
C LYS A 88 -17.13 -4.40 -9.68
N ALA A 89 -17.16 -5.71 -9.94
CA ALA A 89 -15.98 -6.55 -9.92
C ALA A 89 -14.95 -6.13 -10.99
N ARG A 90 -15.42 -5.77 -12.19
CA ARG A 90 -14.55 -5.19 -13.23
C ARG A 90 -13.96 -3.85 -12.79
N GLU A 91 -14.76 -2.96 -12.19
CA GLU A 91 -14.26 -1.66 -11.72
C GLU A 91 -13.16 -1.83 -10.66
N GLU A 92 -13.36 -2.76 -9.72
CA GLU A 92 -12.37 -3.10 -8.69
C GLU A 92 -11.09 -3.69 -9.29
N TYR A 93 -11.22 -4.59 -10.27
CA TYR A 93 -10.08 -5.13 -11.00
C TYR A 93 -9.29 -4.03 -11.73
N VAL A 94 -9.97 -3.14 -12.46
CA VAL A 94 -9.34 -2.03 -13.19
C VAL A 94 -8.60 -1.09 -12.22
N MET A 95 -9.21 -0.75 -11.08
CA MET A 95 -8.55 0.08 -10.06
C MET A 95 -7.32 -0.63 -9.48
N ASN A 96 -7.43 -1.90 -9.12
CA ASN A 96 -6.32 -2.68 -8.57
C ASN A 96 -5.17 -2.82 -9.59
N TYR A 97 -5.50 -3.08 -10.85
CA TYR A 97 -4.51 -3.17 -11.94
C TYR A 97 -3.76 -1.85 -12.13
N ASN A 98 -4.48 -0.74 -12.25
CA ASN A 98 -3.86 0.55 -12.49
C ASN A 98 -3.03 1.03 -11.29
N GLN A 99 -3.50 0.79 -10.07
CA GLN A 99 -2.70 1.06 -8.87
C GLN A 99 -1.42 0.21 -8.84
N TYR A 100 -1.51 -1.07 -9.20
CA TYR A 100 -0.34 -1.94 -9.28
C TYR A 100 0.68 -1.43 -10.30
N VAL A 101 0.21 -0.97 -11.47
CA VAL A 101 1.05 -0.35 -12.50
C VAL A 101 1.74 0.91 -11.97
N ASP A 102 1.03 1.75 -11.24
CA ASP A 102 1.59 2.96 -10.62
C ASP A 102 2.65 2.60 -9.55
N ASP A 103 2.37 1.57 -8.73
CA ASP A 103 3.28 1.11 -7.69
C ASP A 103 4.58 0.53 -8.27
N ILE A 104 4.55 -0.17 -9.42
CA ILE A 104 5.76 -0.56 -10.16
C ILE A 104 6.58 0.69 -10.50
N GLY A 105 5.93 1.75 -10.99
CA GLY A 105 6.59 3.02 -11.32
C GLY A 105 7.24 3.69 -10.11
N VAL A 106 6.55 3.72 -8.97
CA VAL A 106 7.05 4.24 -7.70
C VAL A 106 8.28 3.45 -7.23
N LEU A 107 8.18 2.12 -7.19
CA LEU A 107 9.27 1.24 -6.77
C LEU A 107 10.51 1.40 -7.66
N LYS A 108 10.33 1.47 -8.98
CA LYS A 108 11.43 1.70 -9.93
C LYS A 108 12.22 2.96 -9.59
N ILE A 109 11.53 4.08 -9.36
CA ILE A 109 12.16 5.36 -9.05
C ILE A 109 12.82 5.33 -7.67
N LYS A 110 12.14 4.76 -6.67
CA LYS A 110 12.64 4.66 -5.29
C LYS A 110 13.92 3.84 -5.21
N MET A 111 13.94 2.67 -5.86
CA MET A 111 15.11 1.80 -5.90
C MET A 111 16.27 2.44 -6.66
N LEU A 112 16.03 3.11 -7.79
CA LEU A 112 17.09 3.84 -8.51
C LEU A 112 17.73 4.93 -7.64
N GLY A 113 16.91 5.71 -6.94
CA GLY A 113 17.41 6.75 -6.04
C GLY A 113 18.20 6.18 -4.86
N GLY A 114 17.72 5.07 -4.27
CA GLY A 114 18.44 4.38 -3.20
C GLY A 114 19.76 3.77 -3.67
N ALA A 115 19.77 3.15 -4.86
CA ALA A 115 20.98 2.56 -5.45
C ALA A 115 22.04 3.63 -5.73
N ALA A 116 21.65 4.79 -6.27
CA ALA A 116 22.57 5.92 -6.47
C ALA A 116 23.18 6.43 -5.14
N ASN A 117 22.38 6.44 -4.06
CA ASN A 117 22.89 6.79 -2.73
C ASN A 117 23.84 5.70 -2.19
N ALA A 118 23.52 4.43 -2.39
CA ALA A 118 24.38 3.31 -2.00
C ALA A 118 25.72 3.36 -2.74
N GLU A 119 25.69 3.57 -4.07
CA GLU A 119 26.86 3.73 -4.92
C GLU A 119 27.78 4.84 -4.40
N LYS A 120 27.23 6.00 -4.02
CA LYS A 120 27.99 7.12 -3.42
C LYS A 120 28.73 6.69 -2.14
N VAL A 121 28.08 5.95 -1.24
CA VAL A 121 28.66 5.49 0.03
C VAL A 121 29.70 4.39 -0.21
N CYS A 122 29.43 3.45 -1.11
CA CYS A 122 30.37 2.41 -1.53
C CYS A 122 31.63 3.01 -2.15
N ASN A 123 31.47 3.98 -3.05
CA ASN A 123 32.57 4.71 -3.68
C ASN A 123 33.41 5.50 -2.67
N LEU A 124 32.79 6.12 -1.67
CA LEU A 124 33.53 6.75 -0.57
C LEU A 124 34.32 5.71 0.23
N THR A 125 33.69 4.58 0.56
CA THR A 125 34.32 3.48 1.29
C THR A 125 35.54 2.95 0.55
N LEU A 126 35.42 2.69 -0.75
CA LEU A 126 36.52 2.28 -1.63
C LEU A 126 37.65 3.30 -1.63
N LYS A 127 37.34 4.60 -1.72
CA LYS A 127 38.35 5.68 -1.67
C LYS A 127 39.07 5.77 -0.34
N VAL A 128 38.34 5.70 0.79
CA VAL A 128 38.95 5.73 2.12
C VAL A 128 39.88 4.53 2.31
N TRP A 129 39.43 3.35 1.90
CA TRP A 129 40.20 2.12 2.02
C TRP A 129 41.47 2.16 1.16
N SER A 130 41.33 2.51 -0.12
CA SER A 130 42.46 2.63 -1.05
C SER A 130 43.47 3.70 -0.63
N ASN A 131 42.99 4.89 -0.27
CA ASN A 131 43.87 6.00 0.11
C ASN A 131 44.63 5.73 1.42
N ALA A 132 44.06 4.95 2.33
CA ALA A 132 44.79 4.47 3.51
C ALA A 132 45.88 3.44 3.16
N ILE A 133 45.61 2.52 2.23
CA ILE A 133 46.59 1.49 1.82
C ILE A 133 47.77 2.10 1.07
N TRP A 134 47.51 3.04 0.16
CA TRP A 134 48.52 3.59 -0.74
C TRP A 134 49.05 4.95 -0.33
N GLU A 135 48.64 5.45 0.83
CA GLU A 135 49.03 6.76 1.33
C GLU A 135 48.78 7.88 0.30
N THR A 136 47.60 7.84 -0.35
CA THR A 136 47.18 8.82 -1.35
C THR A 136 46.42 9.95 -0.67
N SER A 137 46.87 11.19 -0.84
CA SER A 137 46.15 12.36 -0.33
C SER A 137 44.98 12.72 -1.24
N ASP A 138 43.79 12.90 -0.66
CA ASP A 138 42.57 13.33 -1.35
C ASP A 138 41.76 14.19 -0.38
N THR A 139 41.39 15.40 -0.81
CA THR A 139 40.69 16.39 0.04
C THR A 139 39.36 15.87 0.61
N LYS A 140 38.73 14.89 -0.03
CA LYS A 140 37.48 14.26 0.44
C LYS A 140 37.71 13.22 1.53
N THR A 141 38.86 12.52 1.51
CA THR A 141 39.13 11.42 2.44
C THR A 141 40.21 11.71 3.47
N ASP A 142 40.99 12.78 3.30
CA ASP A 142 42.11 13.15 4.19
C ASP A 142 41.65 13.30 5.65
N LYS A 143 40.40 13.73 5.89
CA LYS A 143 39.83 13.76 7.24
C LYS A 143 39.71 12.39 7.92
N TYR A 144 39.68 11.31 7.16
CA TYR A 144 39.56 9.93 7.66
C TYR A 144 40.91 9.23 7.68
N VAL A 145 41.72 9.44 6.64
CA VAL A 145 43.02 8.76 6.45
C VAL A 145 44.18 9.52 7.10
N LYS A 146 44.05 10.83 7.35
CA LYS A 146 45.07 11.71 7.95
C LYS A 146 44.51 12.63 9.04
N PRO A 147 43.79 12.12 10.07
CA PRO A 147 43.16 12.97 11.07
C PRO A 147 44.16 13.88 11.83
N ASN A 148 45.41 13.45 11.94
CA ASN A 148 46.50 14.19 12.59
C ASN A 148 47.57 14.70 11.59
N GLY A 149 47.22 14.82 10.31
CA GLY A 149 48.14 15.27 9.24
C GLY A 149 49.13 14.20 8.74
N LYS A 150 49.14 13.01 9.33
CA LYS A 150 49.89 11.82 8.88
C LYS A 150 48.91 10.69 8.59
N PHE A 151 49.25 9.82 7.62
CA PHE A 151 48.43 8.67 7.30
C PHE A 151 48.29 7.74 8.51
N VAL A 152 47.10 7.16 8.68
CA VAL A 152 46.87 6.08 9.64
C VAL A 152 47.70 4.86 9.26
N SER A 153 48.14 4.08 10.25
CA SER A 153 48.94 2.87 10.01
C SER A 153 48.10 1.65 9.62
N ASP A 154 46.79 1.68 9.88
CA ASP A 154 45.85 0.61 9.58
C ASP A 154 44.64 1.19 8.84
N PHE A 155 44.29 0.60 7.69
CA PHE A 155 43.11 1.00 6.93
C PHE A 155 41.81 0.82 7.73
N ASN A 156 41.76 -0.10 8.69
CA ASN A 156 40.61 -0.26 9.59
C ASN A 156 40.38 0.96 10.48
N GLU A 157 41.44 1.68 10.82
CA GLU A 157 41.34 2.95 11.54
C GLU A 157 40.70 4.02 10.65
N ALA A 158 41.11 4.11 9.38
CA ALA A 158 40.50 5.04 8.43
C ALA A 158 39.01 4.75 8.21
N LEU A 159 38.64 3.48 8.06
CA LEU A 159 37.22 3.07 7.95
C LEU A 159 36.45 3.42 9.23
N THR A 160 37.03 3.20 10.40
CA THR A 160 36.43 3.58 11.70
C THR A 160 36.26 5.09 11.83
N ASN A 161 37.21 5.89 11.32
CA ASN A 161 37.08 7.35 11.30
C ASN A 161 35.95 7.79 10.37
N MET A 162 35.82 7.14 9.20
CA MET A 162 34.73 7.40 8.25
C MET A 162 33.36 7.04 8.84
N THR A 163 33.22 5.92 9.56
CA THR A 163 31.93 5.53 10.15
C THR A 163 31.49 6.42 11.31
N LYS A 164 32.41 7.16 11.95
CA LYS A 164 32.10 8.18 12.97
C LYS A 164 31.73 9.54 12.39
N ASP A 165 31.87 9.73 11.08
CA ASP A 165 31.49 10.97 10.42
C ASP A 165 29.97 11.10 10.37
N GLN A 166 29.45 12.23 10.86
CA GLN A 166 28.00 12.43 10.96
C GLN A 166 27.29 12.39 9.60
N THR A 167 27.92 12.89 8.53
CA THR A 167 27.34 12.83 7.19
C THR A 167 27.28 11.39 6.71
N VAL A 168 28.33 10.61 6.92
CA VAL A 168 28.34 9.19 6.54
C VAL A 168 27.33 8.38 7.37
N MET A 169 27.24 8.61 8.67
CA MET A 169 26.24 7.98 9.53
C MET A 169 24.82 8.29 9.05
N ASN A 170 24.53 9.56 8.74
CA ASN A 170 23.22 9.97 8.24
C ASN A 170 22.91 9.33 6.87
N ASP A 171 23.87 9.30 5.95
CA ASP A 171 23.70 8.65 4.65
C ASP A 171 23.38 7.15 4.84
N ARG A 172 24.05 6.45 5.76
CA ARG A 172 23.78 5.02 6.06
C ARG A 172 22.42 4.79 6.71
N VAL A 173 22.01 5.64 7.65
CA VAL A 173 20.68 5.57 8.26
C VAL A 173 19.60 5.81 7.21
N ALA A 174 19.80 6.77 6.30
CA ALA A 174 18.86 7.03 5.21
C ALA A 174 18.73 5.82 4.28
N LEU A 175 19.84 5.10 3.98
CA LEU A 175 19.79 3.84 3.22
C LEU A 175 18.98 2.75 3.96
N SER A 176 19.20 2.58 5.26
CA SER A 176 18.43 1.63 6.07
C SER A 176 16.93 1.95 6.08
N LEU A 177 16.55 3.23 6.20
CA LEU A 177 15.13 3.62 6.11
C LEU A 177 14.57 3.39 4.70
N HIS A 178 15.40 3.65 3.67
CA HIS A 178 15.02 3.39 2.30
C HIS A 178 14.68 1.93 2.05
N ILE A 179 15.38 0.98 2.68
CA ILE A 179 15.06 -0.43 2.50
C ILE A 179 13.73 -0.80 3.14
N ASP A 180 13.50 -0.38 4.40
CA ASP A 180 12.25 -0.66 5.12
C ASP A 180 11.03 -0.15 4.35
N GLU A 181 11.07 1.12 3.92
CA GLU A 181 9.98 1.72 3.14
C GLU A 181 9.75 1.04 1.78
N THR A 182 10.80 0.51 1.15
CA THR A 182 10.68 -0.17 -0.15
C THR A 182 10.09 -1.57 0.05
N GLN A 183 10.51 -2.27 1.10
CA GLN A 183 9.96 -3.57 1.51
C GLN A 183 8.46 -3.47 1.80
N GLU A 184 8.00 -2.42 2.48
CA GLU A 184 6.58 -2.20 2.76
C GLU A 184 5.72 -2.13 1.48
N ILE A 185 6.26 -1.58 0.39
CA ILE A 185 5.55 -1.50 -0.89
C ILE A 185 5.60 -2.86 -1.59
N MET A 186 6.78 -3.51 -1.63
CA MET A 186 6.93 -4.87 -2.18
C MET A 186 5.98 -5.88 -1.52
N ASP A 187 5.80 -5.78 -0.19
CA ASP A 187 4.90 -6.64 0.57
C ASP A 187 3.43 -6.52 0.15
N LYS A 188 2.98 -5.31 -0.21
CA LYS A 188 1.62 -5.07 -0.70
C LYS A 188 1.41 -5.62 -2.11
N MET A 189 2.49 -5.77 -2.88
CA MET A 189 2.46 -6.16 -4.29
C MET A 189 2.62 -7.67 -4.53
N LYS A 190 2.70 -8.48 -3.47
CA LYS A 190 2.87 -9.95 -3.55
C LYS A 190 1.80 -10.69 -4.36
N ASN A 191 0.64 -10.07 -4.58
CA ASN A 191 -0.47 -10.63 -5.34
C ASN A 191 -0.67 -9.84 -6.65
N PRO A 192 0.14 -10.10 -7.69
CA PRO A 192 0.01 -9.42 -8.97
C PRO A 192 -1.36 -9.69 -9.64
N PRO A 193 -1.97 -8.69 -10.30
CA PRO A 193 -3.08 -8.89 -11.23
C PRO A 193 -2.69 -9.77 -12.43
N GLU A 194 -3.68 -10.44 -13.02
CA GLU A 194 -3.49 -11.25 -14.24
C GLU A 194 -2.77 -10.46 -15.35
N GLY A 195 -1.67 -11.02 -15.87
CA GLY A 195 -0.85 -10.42 -16.93
C GLY A 195 0.32 -9.54 -16.42
N LEU A 196 0.48 -9.42 -15.09
CA LEU A 196 1.58 -8.67 -14.46
C LEU A 196 2.55 -9.56 -13.66
N GLU A 197 2.36 -10.88 -13.64
CA GLU A 197 3.16 -11.83 -12.88
C GLU A 197 4.65 -11.76 -13.25
N ASP A 198 4.98 -11.85 -14.54
CA ASP A 198 6.39 -11.78 -14.99
C ASP A 198 7.05 -10.43 -14.67
N LYS A 199 6.24 -9.36 -14.65
CA LYS A 199 6.71 -8.01 -14.30
C LYS A 199 7.02 -7.93 -12.81
N TYR A 200 6.19 -8.54 -11.97
CA TYR A 200 6.43 -8.67 -10.54
C TYR A 200 7.70 -9.48 -10.25
N GLU A 201 7.88 -10.63 -10.90
CA GLU A 201 9.10 -11.46 -10.68
C GLU A 201 10.37 -10.68 -11.04
N THR A 202 10.37 -9.98 -12.17
CA THR A 202 11.52 -9.14 -12.56
C THR A 202 11.72 -7.95 -11.61
N LEU A 203 10.65 -7.34 -11.10
CA LEU A 203 10.72 -6.28 -10.10
C LEU A 203 11.26 -6.79 -8.76
N LYS A 204 10.87 -8.00 -8.37
CA LYS A 204 11.37 -8.70 -7.19
C LYS A 204 12.85 -9.01 -7.32
N GLU A 205 13.30 -9.52 -8.47
CA GLU A 205 14.74 -9.71 -8.73
C GLU A 205 15.51 -8.38 -8.59
N MET A 206 14.96 -7.28 -9.13
CA MET A 206 15.55 -5.95 -8.96
C MET A 206 15.60 -5.51 -7.49
N PHE A 207 14.57 -5.82 -6.72
CA PHE A 207 14.50 -5.52 -5.29
C PHE A 207 15.49 -6.35 -4.46
N ASP A 208 15.59 -7.66 -4.70
CA ASP A 208 16.57 -8.53 -4.03
C ASP A 208 18.00 -8.01 -4.30
N MET A 209 18.29 -7.56 -5.53
CA MET A 209 19.60 -6.98 -5.86
C MET A 209 19.83 -5.61 -5.20
N TYR A 210 18.78 -4.80 -5.12
CA TYR A 210 18.80 -3.52 -4.44
C TYR A 210 19.10 -3.67 -2.94
N GLU A 211 18.53 -4.69 -2.28
CA GLU A 211 18.84 -5.05 -0.89
C GLU A 211 20.32 -5.32 -0.68
N GLU A 212 20.91 -6.18 -1.52
CA GLU A 212 22.33 -6.51 -1.44
C GLU A 212 23.22 -5.28 -1.66
N PHE A 213 22.82 -4.38 -2.57
CA PHE A 213 23.56 -3.15 -2.84
C PHE A 213 23.53 -2.17 -1.66
N LEU A 214 22.37 -1.99 -1.04
CA LEU A 214 22.23 -1.16 0.16
C LEU A 214 23.01 -1.74 1.34
N GLU A 215 22.97 -3.06 1.53
CA GLU A 215 23.73 -3.72 2.58
C GLU A 215 25.24 -3.55 2.38
N ALA A 216 25.75 -3.62 1.14
CA ALA A 216 27.16 -3.35 0.85
C ALA A 216 27.59 -1.91 1.21
N ALA A 217 26.68 -0.94 1.18
CA ALA A 217 26.93 0.44 1.57
C ALA A 217 26.87 0.64 3.09
N VAL A 218 25.93 -0.02 3.77
CA VAL A 218 25.72 0.08 5.23
C VAL A 218 26.79 -0.71 5.99
N THR A 219 27.07 -1.93 5.55
CA THR A 219 27.92 -2.92 6.21
C THR A 219 29.01 -3.44 5.27
N PRO A 220 30.01 -2.62 4.90
CA PRO A 220 31.10 -3.07 4.04
C PRO A 220 31.90 -4.20 4.72
N SER A 221 32.23 -5.24 3.96
CA SER A 221 32.93 -6.42 4.46
C SER A 221 33.89 -7.02 3.44
N GLY A 222 34.76 -7.93 3.90
CA GLY A 222 35.77 -8.60 3.08
C GLY A 222 37.07 -7.83 2.96
N SER A 223 37.78 -8.01 1.84
CA SER A 223 39.00 -7.29 1.49
C SER A 223 38.70 -6.12 0.55
N TYR A 224 39.61 -5.16 0.42
CA TYR A 224 39.49 -4.09 -0.58
C TYR A 224 39.17 -4.63 -1.98
N LYS A 225 39.87 -5.69 -2.41
CA LYS A 225 39.70 -6.28 -3.73
C LYS A 225 38.31 -6.91 -3.89
N SER A 226 37.93 -7.80 -2.98
CA SER A 226 36.64 -8.50 -3.05
C SER A 226 35.45 -7.54 -2.90
N TYR A 227 35.60 -6.52 -2.06
CA TYR A 227 34.59 -5.48 -1.89
C TYR A 227 34.44 -4.63 -3.17
N ASN A 228 35.55 -4.24 -3.79
CA ASN A 228 35.54 -3.51 -5.06
C ASN A 228 34.89 -4.33 -6.19
N GLU A 229 35.23 -5.61 -6.31
CA GLU A 229 34.59 -6.51 -7.28
C GLU A 229 33.08 -6.58 -7.02
N ASN A 230 32.68 -6.85 -5.78
CA ASN A 230 31.27 -6.94 -5.38
C ASN A 230 30.48 -5.65 -5.67
N VAL A 231 31.01 -4.47 -5.32
CA VAL A 231 30.34 -3.18 -5.58
C VAL A 231 30.14 -2.95 -7.08
N ASN A 232 31.14 -3.25 -7.91
CA ASN A 232 31.03 -3.08 -9.36
C ASN A 232 30.01 -4.06 -9.97
N ASP A 233 29.98 -5.31 -9.48
CA ASP A 233 29.01 -6.31 -9.94
C ASP A 233 27.58 -5.90 -9.55
N LEU A 234 27.36 -5.49 -8.30
CA LEU A 234 26.07 -4.99 -7.81
C LEU A 234 25.57 -3.77 -8.60
N ASP A 235 26.42 -2.78 -8.84
CA ASP A 235 26.07 -1.60 -9.65
C ASP A 235 25.65 -1.98 -11.07
N SER A 236 26.47 -2.78 -11.74
CA SER A 236 26.19 -3.27 -13.10
C SER A 236 24.90 -4.09 -13.16
N ASP A 237 24.71 -5.03 -12.24
CA ASP A 237 23.60 -5.98 -12.29
C ASP A 237 22.28 -5.34 -11.87
N PHE A 238 22.31 -4.44 -10.89
CA PHE A 238 21.17 -3.57 -10.60
C PHE A 238 20.74 -2.77 -11.83
N MET A 239 21.68 -2.14 -12.54
CA MET A 239 21.35 -1.36 -13.74
C MET A 239 20.83 -2.23 -14.88
N LYS A 240 21.29 -3.48 -15.03
CA LYS A 240 20.72 -4.44 -16.00
C LYS A 240 19.25 -4.73 -15.67
N LEU A 241 18.92 -4.95 -14.40
CA LEU A 241 17.55 -5.22 -13.94
C LEU A 241 16.66 -3.98 -14.06
N TYR A 242 17.14 -2.81 -13.64
CA TYR A 242 16.47 -1.53 -13.82
C TYR A 242 16.07 -1.31 -15.28
N ASN A 243 17.01 -1.52 -16.21
CA ASN A 243 16.75 -1.36 -17.65
C ASN A 243 15.74 -2.36 -18.22
N LYS A 244 15.53 -3.52 -17.58
CA LYS A 244 14.44 -4.44 -17.95
C LYS A 244 13.10 -3.90 -17.46
N VAL A 245 13.03 -3.48 -16.19
CA VAL A 245 11.81 -2.90 -15.58
C VAL A 245 11.38 -1.63 -16.31
N ASP A 246 12.33 -0.77 -16.70
CA ASP A 246 12.04 0.47 -17.42
C ASP A 246 11.41 0.25 -18.80
N LYS A 247 11.63 -0.92 -19.39
CA LYS A 247 11.05 -1.32 -20.70
C LYS A 247 9.69 -1.98 -20.60
N PHE A 248 9.13 -2.14 -19.39
CA PHE A 248 7.79 -2.70 -19.25
C PHE A 248 6.77 -1.83 -19.99
N ASP A 249 5.92 -2.50 -20.78
CA ASP A 249 4.73 -1.86 -21.32
C ASP A 249 3.67 -1.78 -20.21
N LEU A 250 3.59 -0.60 -19.59
CA LEU A 250 2.77 -0.30 -18.42
C LEU A 250 1.68 0.69 -18.83
N ASN A 251 0.54 0.16 -19.26
CA ASN A 251 -0.63 0.97 -19.62
C ASN A 251 -1.74 0.75 -18.62
N HIS A 252 -2.38 1.84 -18.21
CA HIS A 252 -3.66 1.74 -17.49
C HIS A 252 -4.73 1.11 -18.39
N ILE A 253 -5.56 0.26 -17.80
CA ILE A 253 -6.73 -0.32 -18.45
C ILE A 253 -7.98 0.50 -18.12
N SER A 254 -8.95 0.49 -19.03
CA SER A 254 -10.26 1.15 -18.86
C SER A 254 -11.36 0.17 -18.47
N LYS A 255 -12.49 0.69 -17.96
CA LYS A 255 -13.72 -0.08 -17.73
C LYS A 255 -14.31 -0.65 -19.02
#